data_AF-A0A947ZY10-F1
#
_entry.id   AF-A0A947ZY10-F1
#
_cell.length_a   1.000
_cell.length_b   1.000
_cell.length_c   1.000
_cell.angle_alpha   90.00
_cell.angle_beta   90.00
_cell.angle_gamma   90.00
#
_symmetry.space_group_name_H-M   'P 1'
#
loop_
_entity.id
_entity.type
_entity.pdbx_description
1 polymer ?
#
loop_
_entity_poly.entity_id
_entity_poly.type
_entity_poly.pdbx_seq_one_letter_code
_entity_poly.pdbx_strand_id
1 'polypeptide(L)'
;MGIESIIEPSSLSMLARVLESHCGKHGILLQEARDSVAVSVIEFYQCGYHREEDLLNMLEEQDRPQSSRHGSIQVKAIPFQE
;
A
#
# COMPACT_ATOMS: atom_id res chain seq x y z
N MET A 1 9.67 11.06 -23.41
CA MET A 1 10.94 10.85 -22.69
C MET A 1 10.86 9.44 -22.13
N GLY A 2 11.54 8.50 -22.78
CA GLY A 2 11.55 7.10 -22.39
C GLY A 2 12.62 6.89 -21.33
N ILE A 3 12.20 6.52 -20.13
CA ILE A 3 13.06 5.93 -19.12
C ILE A 3 12.53 4.52 -18.96
N GLU A 4 13.02 3.62 -19.80
CA GLU A 4 13.02 2.20 -19.47
C GLU A 4 13.97 2.06 -18.28
N SER A 5 13.45 2.36 -17.09
CA SER A 5 14.18 2.15 -15.85
C SER A 5 14.27 0.65 -15.67
N ILE A 6 15.32 0.05 -16.24
CA ILE A 6 15.61 -1.38 -16.11
C ILE A 6 15.81 -1.62 -14.62
N ILE A 7 14.79 -2.21 -13.98
CA ILE A 7 14.90 -2.62 -12.59
C ILE A 7 15.96 -3.71 -12.56
N GLU A 8 17.04 -3.48 -11.83
CA GLU A 8 18.10 -4.47 -11.71
C GLU A 8 17.54 -5.77 -11.11
N PRO A 9 18.07 -6.96 -11.48
CA PRO A 9 17.57 -8.24 -10.97
C PRO A 9 17.57 -8.35 -9.43
N SER A 10 18.56 -7.72 -8.80
CA SER A 10 18.67 -7.57 -7.34
C SER A 10 17.50 -6.78 -6.76
N SER A 11 17.07 -5.73 -7.44
CA SER A 11 15.96 -4.87 -7.04
C SER A 11 14.63 -5.58 -7.23
N LEU A 12 14.44 -6.32 -8.33
CA LEU A 12 13.24 -7.16 -8.53
C LEU A 12 13.07 -8.19 -7.42
N SER A 13 14.16 -8.82 -6.99
CA SER A 13 14.14 -9.81 -5.91
C SER A 13 13.71 -9.19 -4.57
N MET A 14 14.17 -7.97 -4.29
CA MET A 14 13.75 -7.22 -3.11
C MET A 14 12.27 -6.81 -3.19
N LEU A 15 11.81 -6.24 -4.31
CA LEU A 15 10.42 -5.81 -4.47
C LEU A 15 9.45 -7.01 -4.35
N ALA A 16 9.83 -8.17 -4.88
CA ALA A 16 9.06 -9.40 -4.71
C ALA A 16 8.97 -9.82 -3.23
N ARG A 17 10.07 -9.77 -2.47
CA ARG A 17 10.07 -10.06 -1.03
C ARG A 17 9.21 -9.09 -0.23
N VAL A 18 9.27 -7.80 -0.52
CA VAL A 18 8.41 -6.78 0.10
C VAL A 18 6.94 -7.13 -0.14
N LEU A 19 6.58 -7.40 -1.39
CA LEU A 19 5.22 -7.75 -1.78
C LEU A 19 4.72 -9.02 -1.08
N GLU A 20 5.51 -10.09 -1.10
CA GLU A 20 5.17 -11.36 -0.44
C GLU A 20 5.07 -11.21 1.08
N SER A 21 5.98 -10.47 1.70
CA SER A 21 5.98 -10.21 3.15
C SER A 21 4.75 -9.41 3.57
N HIS A 22 4.44 -8.31 2.87
CA HIS A 22 3.26 -7.49 3.15
C HIS A 22 1.95 -8.26 2.94
N CYS A 23 1.80 -8.89 1.77
CA CYS A 23 0.59 -9.65 1.47
C CYS A 23 0.40 -10.84 2.41
N GLY A 24 1.49 -11.53 2.76
CA GLY A 24 1.48 -12.64 3.72
C GLY A 24 1.09 -12.19 5.13
N LYS A 25 1.65 -11.06 5.59
CA LYS A 25 1.35 -10.48 6.91
C LYS A 25 -0.11 -10.03 7.04
N HIS A 26 -0.66 -9.42 6.00
CA HIS A 26 -2.02 -8.87 6.00
C HIS A 26 -3.08 -9.84 5.47
N GLY A 27 -2.69 -11.07 5.10
CA GLY A 27 -3.62 -12.08 4.60
C GLY A 27 -4.26 -11.72 3.26
N ILE A 28 -3.55 -10.96 2.42
CA ILE A 28 -4.03 -10.52 1.10
C ILE A 28 -3.90 -11.69 0.12
N LEU A 29 -5.02 -12.39 -0.10
CA LEU A 29 -5.07 -13.57 -0.98
C LEU A 29 -5.59 -13.26 -2.39
N LEU A 30 -6.36 -12.18 -2.55
CA LEU A 30 -6.95 -11.80 -3.83
C LEU A 30 -5.87 -11.23 -4.76
N GLN A 31 -5.79 -11.76 -5.98
CA GLN A 31 -4.79 -11.34 -6.97
C GLN A 31 -4.87 -9.84 -7.25
N GLU A 32 -6.08 -9.30 -7.44
CA GLU A 32 -6.28 -7.87 -7.72
C GLU A 32 -5.74 -6.97 -6.60
N ALA A 33 -5.90 -7.38 -5.34
CA ALA A 33 -5.36 -6.67 -4.20
C ALA A 33 -3.83 -6.76 -4.15
N ARG A 34 -3.26 -7.93 -4.47
CA ARG A 34 -1.81 -8.11 -4.58
C ARG A 34 -1.21 -7.26 -5.71
N ASP A 35 -1.90 -7.16 -6.84
CA ASP A 35 -1.47 -6.33 -7.98
C ASP A 35 -1.47 -4.85 -7.58
N SER A 36 -2.49 -4.39 -6.84
CA SER A 36 -2.52 -3.03 -6.30
C SER A 36 -1.36 -2.73 -5.35
N VAL A 37 -1.00 -3.69 -4.48
CA VAL A 37 0.17 -3.55 -3.60
C VAL A 37 1.46 -3.54 -4.42
N ALA A 38 1.56 -4.38 -5.45
CA ALA A 38 2.74 -4.44 -6.32
C ALA A 38 2.98 -3.10 -7.04
N VAL A 39 1.92 -2.47 -7.55
CA VAL A 39 2.01 -1.12 -8.15
C VAL A 39 2.53 -0.12 -7.12
N SER A 40 1.98 -0.13 -5.91
CA SER A 40 2.40 0.79 -4.83
C SER A 40 3.89 0.62 -4.47
N VAL A 41 4.35 -0.63 -4.36
CA VAL A 41 5.76 -0.97 -4.09
C VAL A 41 6.68 -0.44 -5.20
N ILE A 42 6.27 -0.57 -6.47
CA ILE A 42 7.04 -0.06 -7.61
C ILE A 42 7.07 1.47 -7.59
N GLU A 43 5.95 2.13 -7.30
CA GLU A 43 5.88 3.58 -7.20
C GLU A 43 6.81 4.12 -6.09
N PHE A 44 6.79 3.50 -4.91
CA PHE A 44 7.73 3.86 -3.85
C PHE A 44 9.19 3.66 -4.25
N TYR A 45 9.50 2.54 -4.92
CA TYR A 45 10.85 2.31 -5.42
C TYR A 45 11.29 3.41 -6.41
N GLN A 46 10.41 3.83 -7.31
CA GLN A 46 10.65 4.91 -8.26
C GLN A 46 10.78 6.29 -7.58
N CYS A 47 10.14 6.49 -6.42
CA CYS A 47 10.28 7.69 -5.60
C CYS A 47 11.61 7.78 -4.81
N GLY A 48 12.47 6.75 -4.88
CA GLY A 48 13.77 6.75 -4.21
C GLY A 48 13.83 5.91 -2.92
N TYR A 49 12.83 5.07 -2.65
CA TYR A 49 12.88 4.09 -1.56
C TYR A 49 13.52 2.78 -2.05
N HIS A 50 14.84 2.67 -1.88
CA HIS A 50 15.61 1.52 -2.38
C HIS A 50 15.90 0.44 -1.31
N ARG A 51 15.35 0.57 -0.09
CA ARG A 51 15.54 -0.41 0.98
C ARG A 51 14.24 -1.13 1.28
N GLU A 52 14.36 -2.42 1.59
CA GLU A 52 13.23 -3.29 1.93
C GLU A 52 12.42 -2.74 3.13
N GLU A 53 13.10 -2.29 4.18
CA GLU A 53 12.47 -1.76 5.39
C GLU A 53 11.69 -0.46 5.12
N ASP A 54 12.21 0.42 4.27
CA ASP A 54 11.54 1.67 3.92
C ASP A 54 10.25 1.39 3.14
N LEU A 55 10.29 0.46 2.18
CA LEU A 55 9.13 0.06 1.40
C LEU A 55 8.04 -0.58 2.28
N LEU A 56 8.43 -1.44 3.22
CA LEU A 56 7.50 -2.05 4.18
C LEU A 56 6.87 -1.01 5.10
N ASN A 57 7.66 -0.05 5.61
CA ASN A 57 7.14 1.03 6.45
C ASN A 57 6.12 1.89 5.68
N MET A 58 6.40 2.25 4.43
CA MET A 58 5.48 3.03 3.61
C MET A 58 4.16 2.30 3.33
N LEU A 59 4.23 0.99 3.06
CA LEU A 59 3.03 0.17 2.91
C LEU A 59 2.22 0.09 4.22
N GLU A 60 2.88 -0.09 5.36
CA GLU A 60 2.22 -0.11 6.66
C GLU A 60 1.58 1.24 7.00
N GLU A 61 2.18 2.36 6.60
CA GLU A 61 1.60 3.70 6.77
C GLU A 61 0.35 3.90 5.93
N GLN A 62 0.28 3.30 4.72
CA GLN A 62 -0.93 3.32 3.89
C GLN A 62 -2.04 2.40 4.42
N ASP A 63 -1.68 1.21 4.91
CA ASP A 63 -2.62 0.26 5.50
C ASP A 63 -3.12 0.71 6.88
N ARG A 64 -2.37 1.58 7.56
CA ARG A 64 -2.80 2.13 8.84
C ARG A 64 -4.13 2.86 8.62
N PRO A 65 -5.24 2.41 9.22
CA PRO A 65 -6.47 3.17 9.17
C PRO A 65 -6.14 4.56 9.66
N GLN A 66 -6.46 5.59 8.88
CA GLN A 66 -6.34 6.99 9.27
C GLN A 66 -7.20 7.25 10.51
N SER A 67 -6.71 6.82 11.67
CA SER A 67 -7.34 7.02 12.94
C SER A 67 -6.91 8.40 13.41
N SER A 68 -7.55 9.41 12.81
CA SER A 68 -8.07 10.62 13.48
C SER A 68 -8.16 11.82 12.53
N ARG A 69 -9.29 12.54 12.63
CA ARG A 69 -9.56 13.94 12.20
C ARG A 69 -10.26 14.19 10.86
N HIS A 70 -11.25 13.39 10.50
CA HIS A 70 -12.45 13.94 9.87
C HIS A 70 -13.61 13.67 10.81
N GLY A 71 -14.32 14.73 11.20
CA GLY A 71 -15.34 14.69 12.24
C GLY A 71 -16.24 13.48 12.09
N SER A 72 -16.44 12.78 13.19
CA SER A 72 -17.57 11.89 13.38
C SER A 72 -18.83 12.62 12.91
N ILE A 73 -19.28 12.33 11.69
CA ILE A 73 -20.65 12.59 11.31
C ILE A 73 -21.44 11.59 12.15
N GLN A 74 -21.76 12.00 13.39
CA GLN A 74 -22.89 11.46 14.10
C GLN A 74 -24.09 11.75 13.22
N VAL A 75 -24.47 10.79 12.39
CA VAL A 75 -25.80 10.75 11.79
C VAL A 75 -26.75 10.54 12.96
N LYS A 76 -27.19 11.64 13.60
CA LYS A 76 -28.39 11.61 14.44
C LYS A 76 -29.51 11.18 13.52
N ALA A 77 -30.00 9.95 13.68
CA ALA A 77 -31.28 9.56 13.12
C ALA A 77 -32.34 10.54 13.65
N ILE A 78 -32.84 11.41 12.77
CA ILE A 78 -34.00 12.24 13.06
C ILE A 78 -35.19 11.28 12.97
N PRO A 79 -35.97 11.05 14.04
CA PRO A 79 -37.18 10.24 13.92
C PRO A 79 -38.15 10.95 12.97
N PHE A 80 -38.49 10.28 11.88
CA PHE A 80 -39.59 10.64 11.01
C PHE A 80 -40.89 10.51 11.83
N GLN A 81 -41.67 11.59 11.93
CA GLN A 81 -43.03 11.55 12.49
C GLN A 81 -44.01 11.74 11.33
N GLU A 82 -44.86 10.75 11.10
CA GLU A 82 -46.17 10.88 10.47
C GLU A 82 -47.17 9.95 11.17
#